data_AF-A0A3M1PYM6-F1
#
_entry.id   AF-A0A3M1PYM6-F1
#
_cell.length_a   1.000
_cell.length_b   1.000
_cell.length_c   1.000
_cell.angle_alpha   90.00
_cell.angle_beta   90.00
_cell.angle_gamma   90.00
#
_symmetry.space_group_name_H-M   'P 1'
#
loop_
_entity.id
_entity.type
_entity.pdbx_description
1 polymer ?
#
loop_
_entity_poly.entity_id
_entity_poly.type
_entity_poly.pdbx_seq_one_letter_code
_entity_poly.pdbx_strand_id
1 'polypeptide(L)'
;QEAHFYLVNALLNLGRVEEARRAAGEAVARWKAGRLTVAQDRPDAWFRLGKRFRDAGDDKGALEPFRRALDAEVAHPGTLRDAYLERIADGARAAGDTALARRAQALLDARRPGDPENLLRAARTALAEGRLDEARAAFNALRRRRGDLGMAAQYAAMVIDRIEEVRKADLEPATSLADGTPLAEVDDLAGALRETAARAFAALDGEAVEKPRKKAKGVRLVPSAQARRELLLVEAEFAGLLREAVVRGAPLREWAVQGGYAPLIHHRWTKLFAQRAEKRRAAKAAPAAGAADE
;
A
#
# COMPACT_ATOMS: atom_id res chain seq x y z
N GLN A 1 9.51 9.74 -43.25
CA GLN A 1 9.29 8.66 -42.26
C GLN A 1 7.97 8.84 -41.50
N GLU A 2 7.62 10.06 -41.07
CA GLU A 2 6.37 10.33 -40.31
C GLU A 2 5.06 10.21 -41.10
N ALA A 3 5.09 10.31 -42.43
CA ALA A 3 3.90 10.20 -43.28
C ALA A 3 3.10 8.88 -43.06
N HIS A 4 3.79 7.77 -42.80
CA HIS A 4 3.16 6.48 -42.48
C HIS A 4 2.49 6.51 -41.10
N PHE A 5 2.97 7.35 -40.17
CA PHE A 5 2.36 7.55 -38.84
C PHE A 5 1.10 8.44 -38.88
N TYR A 6 0.91 9.24 -39.91
CA TYR A 6 -0.32 10.03 -40.09
C TYR A 6 -1.36 9.31 -40.96
N LEU A 7 -0.93 8.51 -41.94
CA LEU A 7 -1.82 7.80 -42.86
C LEU A 7 -2.84 6.88 -42.16
N VAL A 8 -2.39 5.98 -41.28
CA VAL A 8 -3.31 5.05 -40.58
C VAL A 8 -4.30 5.83 -39.71
N ASN A 9 -3.88 6.90 -39.05
CA ASN A 9 -4.79 7.68 -38.20
C ASN A 9 -5.84 8.41 -39.05
N ALA A 10 -5.46 8.93 -40.23
CA ALA A 10 -6.41 9.51 -41.17
C ALA A 10 -7.41 8.47 -41.68
N LEU A 11 -6.95 7.26 -42.03
CA LEU A 11 -7.81 6.16 -42.46
C LEU A 11 -8.78 5.71 -41.37
N LEU A 12 -8.34 5.63 -40.10
CA LEU A 12 -9.20 5.31 -38.96
C LEU A 12 -10.27 6.39 -38.74
N ASN A 13 -9.90 7.67 -38.82
CA ASN A 13 -10.86 8.78 -38.68
C ASN A 13 -11.91 8.81 -39.80
N LEU A 14 -11.59 8.25 -40.97
CA LEU A 14 -12.52 8.07 -42.10
C LEU A 14 -13.32 6.76 -42.03
N GLY A 15 -13.17 5.96 -40.96
CA GLY A 15 -13.84 4.66 -40.81
C GLY A 15 -13.28 3.55 -41.71
N ARG A 16 -12.15 3.77 -42.40
CA ARG A 16 -11.54 2.83 -43.34
C ARG A 16 -10.63 1.83 -42.62
N VAL A 17 -11.23 1.00 -41.75
CA VAL A 17 -10.51 0.13 -40.80
C VAL A 17 -9.55 -0.85 -41.48
N GLU A 18 -9.98 -1.55 -42.53
CA GLU A 18 -9.13 -2.54 -43.22
C GLU A 18 -7.93 -1.91 -43.95
N GLU A 19 -8.09 -0.68 -44.43
CA GLU A 19 -7.01 0.05 -45.09
C GLU A 19 -6.04 0.61 -44.05
N ALA A 20 -6.54 1.08 -42.92
CA ALA A 20 -5.71 1.45 -41.78
C ALA A 20 -4.87 0.26 -41.30
N ARG A 21 -5.47 -0.94 -41.17
CA ARG A 21 -4.78 -2.16 -40.78
C ARG A 21 -3.68 -2.56 -41.78
N ARG A 22 -3.97 -2.51 -43.09
CA ARG A 22 -2.98 -2.78 -44.15
C ARG A 22 -1.82 -1.79 -44.11
N ALA A 23 -2.10 -0.50 -44.00
CA ALA A 23 -1.08 0.54 -43.90
C ALA A 23 -0.23 0.39 -42.61
N ALA A 24 -0.83 -0.04 -41.51
CA ALA A 24 -0.12 -0.34 -40.28
C ALA A 24 0.81 -1.56 -40.44
N GLY A 25 0.31 -2.64 -41.05
CA GLY A 25 1.10 -3.84 -41.35
C GLY A 25 2.30 -3.54 -42.26
N GLU A 26 2.14 -2.69 -43.27
CA GLU A 26 3.24 -2.26 -44.14
C GLU A 26 4.33 -1.49 -43.36
N ALA A 27 3.94 -0.56 -42.48
CA ALA A 27 4.88 0.18 -41.65
C ALA A 27 5.68 -0.77 -40.73
N VAL A 28 5.01 -1.75 -40.12
CA VAL A 28 5.65 -2.79 -39.31
C VAL A 28 6.62 -3.64 -40.12
N ALA A 29 6.22 -4.08 -41.32
CA ALA A 29 7.08 -4.88 -42.20
C ALA A 29 8.35 -4.13 -42.62
N ARG A 30 8.21 -2.84 -42.95
CA ARG A 30 9.36 -1.97 -43.29
C ARG A 30 10.32 -1.79 -42.12
N TRP A 31 9.81 -1.65 -40.89
CA TRP A 31 10.64 -1.60 -39.68
C TRP A 31 11.38 -2.92 -39.43
N LYS A 32 10.67 -4.05 -39.46
CA LYS A 32 11.28 -5.39 -39.30
C LYS A 32 12.37 -5.67 -40.35
N ALA A 33 12.20 -5.15 -41.57
CA ALA A 33 13.18 -5.26 -42.65
C ALA A 33 14.33 -4.23 -42.59
N GLY A 34 14.40 -3.39 -41.56
CA GLY A 34 15.43 -2.33 -41.42
C GLY A 34 15.27 -1.16 -42.39
N ARG A 35 14.18 -1.11 -43.17
CA ARG A 35 13.88 -0.03 -44.14
C ARG A 35 13.21 1.18 -43.50
N LEU A 36 12.77 1.04 -42.25
CA LEU A 36 12.29 2.13 -41.40
C LEU A 36 13.06 2.07 -40.07
N THR A 37 13.75 3.15 -39.74
CA THR A 37 14.50 3.28 -38.48
C THR A 37 13.76 4.23 -37.53
N VAL A 38 13.87 3.97 -36.23
CA VAL A 38 13.41 4.87 -35.17
C VAL A 38 14.63 5.28 -34.35
N ALA A 39 14.83 6.57 -34.15
CA ALA A 39 15.95 7.07 -33.35
C ALA A 39 15.78 6.64 -31.88
N GLN A 40 16.87 6.23 -31.23
CA GLN A 40 16.84 5.64 -29.89
C GLN A 40 16.32 6.61 -28.83
N ASP A 41 16.58 7.90 -28.99
CA ASP A 41 16.23 9.01 -28.09
C ASP A 41 14.84 9.62 -28.35
N ARG A 42 14.02 9.00 -29.23
CA ARG A 42 12.69 9.51 -29.59
C ARG A 42 11.58 8.63 -29.00
N PRO A 43 11.18 8.85 -27.73
CA PRO A 43 10.19 8.01 -27.06
C PRO A 43 8.83 8.05 -27.74
N ASP A 44 8.41 9.20 -28.28
CA ASP A 44 7.14 9.32 -28.99
C ASP A 44 7.12 8.56 -30.32
N ALA A 45 8.25 8.49 -31.02
CA ALA A 45 8.39 7.71 -32.25
C ALA A 45 8.35 6.19 -31.95
N TRP A 46 9.00 5.74 -30.88
CA TRP A 46 8.90 4.37 -30.39
C TRP A 46 7.47 4.00 -29.98
N PHE A 47 6.77 4.90 -29.27
CA PHE A 47 5.36 4.72 -28.96
C PHE A 47 4.50 4.60 -30.23
N ARG A 48 4.70 5.47 -31.22
CA ARG A 48 3.95 5.43 -32.49
C ARG A 48 4.20 4.12 -33.24
N LEU A 49 5.42 3.59 -33.22
CA LEU A 49 5.70 2.27 -33.77
C LEU A 49 4.94 1.17 -33.02
N GLY A 50 4.95 1.16 -31.69
CA GLY A 50 4.16 0.21 -30.89
C GLY A 50 2.66 0.31 -31.19
N LYS A 51 2.13 1.52 -31.36
CA LYS A 51 0.75 1.72 -31.82
C LYS A 51 0.51 1.07 -33.19
N ARG A 52 1.46 1.09 -34.12
CA ARG A 52 1.32 0.44 -35.45
C ARG A 52 1.24 -1.08 -35.38
N PHE A 53 2.01 -1.68 -34.48
CA PHE A 53 1.86 -3.10 -34.19
C PHE A 53 0.43 -3.42 -33.73
N ARG A 54 -0.12 -2.65 -32.80
CA ARG A 54 -1.51 -2.81 -32.35
C ARG A 54 -2.55 -2.53 -33.44
N ASP A 55 -2.37 -1.45 -34.21
CA ASP A 55 -3.25 -1.11 -35.35
C ASP A 55 -3.22 -2.21 -36.44
N ALA A 56 -2.13 -2.98 -36.54
CA ALA A 56 -2.02 -4.16 -37.42
C ALA A 56 -2.63 -5.43 -36.81
N GLY A 57 -2.99 -5.41 -35.51
CA GLY A 57 -3.48 -6.53 -34.72
C GLY A 57 -2.40 -7.42 -34.09
N ASP A 58 -1.16 -6.94 -34.03
CA ASP A 58 -0.02 -7.62 -33.38
C ASP A 58 0.26 -6.98 -32.00
N ASP A 59 -0.60 -7.25 -31.03
CA ASP A 59 -0.46 -6.69 -29.67
C ASP A 59 0.82 -7.14 -28.97
N LYS A 60 1.29 -8.38 -29.22
CA LYS A 60 2.55 -8.88 -28.67
C LYS A 60 3.76 -8.18 -29.30
N GLY A 61 3.74 -7.96 -30.60
CA GLY A 61 4.80 -7.23 -31.30
C GLY A 61 4.92 -5.77 -30.87
N ALA A 62 3.86 -5.17 -30.33
CA ALA A 62 3.89 -3.80 -29.80
C ALA A 62 4.75 -3.63 -28.53
N LEU A 63 5.00 -4.73 -27.79
CA LEU A 63 5.69 -4.67 -26.50
C LEU A 63 7.14 -4.18 -26.61
N GLU A 64 7.89 -4.59 -27.64
CA GLU A 64 9.28 -4.16 -27.82
C GLU A 64 9.39 -2.64 -28.11
N PRO A 65 8.65 -2.08 -29.09
CA PRO A 65 8.61 -0.64 -29.27
C PRO A 65 8.17 0.13 -28.02
N PHE A 66 7.22 -0.40 -27.25
CA PHE A 66 6.81 0.22 -25.99
C PHE A 66 7.91 0.20 -24.92
N ARG A 67 8.67 -0.90 -24.78
CA ARG A 67 9.85 -0.94 -23.89
C ARG A 67 10.85 0.14 -24.27
N ARG A 68 11.20 0.24 -25.56
CA ARG A 68 12.10 1.28 -26.09
C ARG A 68 11.57 2.69 -25.83
N ALA A 69 10.26 2.90 -25.93
CA ALA A 69 9.64 4.19 -25.60
C ALA A 69 9.84 4.54 -24.11
N LEU A 70 9.69 3.57 -23.21
CA LEU A 70 9.94 3.79 -21.77
C LEU A 70 11.44 3.94 -21.45
N ASP A 71 12.33 3.22 -22.15
CA ASP A 71 13.78 3.39 -22.00
C ASP A 71 14.21 4.81 -22.37
N ALA A 72 13.71 5.31 -23.50
CA ALA A 72 14.00 6.67 -23.95
C ALA A 72 13.38 7.73 -23.02
N GLU A 73 12.19 7.49 -22.46
CA GLU A 73 11.58 8.36 -21.45
C GLU A 73 12.39 8.38 -20.14
N VAL A 74 12.94 7.25 -19.71
CA VAL A 74 13.82 7.20 -18.53
C VAL A 74 15.12 7.97 -18.77
N ALA A 75 15.69 7.84 -19.98
CA ALA A 75 16.90 8.59 -20.36
C ALA A 75 16.61 10.10 -20.54
N HIS A 76 15.41 10.46 -20.98
CA HIS A 76 14.97 11.84 -21.22
C HIS A 76 13.58 12.09 -20.61
N PRO A 77 13.50 12.30 -19.29
CA PRO A 77 12.22 12.45 -18.59
C PRO A 77 11.38 13.62 -19.09
N GLY A 78 10.07 13.42 -19.17
CA GLY A 78 9.08 14.45 -19.55
C GLY A 78 8.80 14.55 -21.05
N THR A 79 9.42 13.72 -21.89
CA THR A 79 9.32 13.82 -23.36
C THR A 79 8.15 13.02 -23.93
N LEU A 80 7.83 11.88 -23.33
CA LEU A 80 6.65 11.09 -23.65
C LEU A 80 5.40 11.73 -23.01
N ARG A 81 4.24 11.71 -23.65
CA ARG A 81 3.01 12.29 -23.06
C ARG A 81 2.37 11.33 -22.06
N ASP A 82 1.68 11.83 -21.04
CA ASP A 82 0.95 10.99 -20.07
C ASP A 82 -0.03 10.03 -20.77
N ALA A 83 -0.80 10.52 -21.73
CA ALA A 83 -1.72 9.70 -22.53
C ALA A 83 -1.02 8.59 -23.34
N TYR A 84 0.29 8.70 -23.56
CA TYR A 84 1.08 7.63 -24.18
C TYR A 84 1.51 6.60 -23.15
N LEU A 85 1.95 7.03 -21.96
CA LEU A 85 2.24 6.14 -20.84
C LEU A 85 1.00 5.33 -20.44
N GLU A 86 -0.17 5.96 -20.37
CA GLU A 86 -1.46 5.30 -20.09
C GLU A 86 -1.75 4.20 -21.12
N ARG A 87 -1.63 4.52 -22.41
CA ARG A 87 -1.84 3.55 -23.50
C ARG A 87 -0.81 2.42 -23.54
N ILE A 88 0.43 2.69 -23.15
CA ILE A 88 1.46 1.65 -23.00
C ILE A 88 1.07 0.72 -21.85
N ALA A 89 0.66 1.27 -20.69
CA ALA A 89 0.24 0.48 -19.55
C ALA A 89 -0.96 -0.43 -19.91
N ASP A 90 -1.98 0.12 -20.57
CA ASP A 90 -3.16 -0.65 -21.00
C ASP A 90 -2.83 -1.70 -22.05
N GLY A 91 -2.01 -1.34 -23.04
CA GLY A 91 -1.55 -2.29 -24.07
C GLY A 91 -0.75 -3.45 -23.47
N ALA A 92 0.14 -3.15 -22.52
CA ALA A 92 0.92 -4.16 -21.83
C ALA A 92 0.04 -5.07 -20.97
N ARG A 93 -0.96 -4.53 -20.23
CA ARG A 93 -1.93 -5.33 -19.48
C ARG A 93 -2.73 -6.26 -20.39
N ALA A 94 -3.27 -5.73 -21.49
CA ALA A 94 -4.04 -6.51 -22.45
C ALA A 94 -3.22 -7.66 -23.08
N ALA A 95 -1.92 -7.45 -23.28
CA ALA A 95 -1.00 -8.46 -23.78
C ALA A 95 -0.43 -9.40 -22.69
N GLY A 96 -0.76 -9.19 -21.41
CA GLY A 96 -0.29 -9.99 -20.28
C GLY A 96 1.11 -9.63 -19.74
N ASP A 97 1.73 -8.54 -20.22
CA ASP A 97 3.03 -8.08 -19.74
C ASP A 97 2.88 -7.17 -18.50
N THR A 98 2.77 -7.81 -17.34
CA THR A 98 2.60 -7.10 -16.06
C THR A 98 3.83 -6.28 -15.65
N ALA A 99 5.03 -6.60 -16.14
CA ALA A 99 6.25 -5.87 -15.81
C ALA A 99 6.29 -4.55 -16.58
N LEU A 100 6.01 -4.58 -17.87
CA LEU A 100 5.94 -3.37 -18.71
C LEU A 100 4.81 -2.45 -18.25
N ALA A 101 3.64 -3.01 -17.92
CA ALA A 101 2.51 -2.23 -17.41
C ALA A 101 2.87 -1.49 -16.11
N ARG A 102 3.50 -2.18 -15.15
CA ARG A 102 3.97 -1.57 -13.90
C ARG A 102 4.99 -0.47 -14.14
N ARG A 103 5.92 -0.69 -15.08
CA ARG A 103 6.94 0.31 -15.42
C ARG A 103 6.34 1.60 -16.00
N ALA A 104 5.39 1.48 -16.92
CA ALA A 104 4.70 2.65 -17.48
C ALA A 104 3.89 3.40 -16.41
N GLN A 105 3.22 2.67 -15.52
CA GLN A 105 2.47 3.25 -14.41
C GLN A 105 3.39 4.01 -13.44
N ALA A 106 4.56 3.47 -13.10
CA ALA A 106 5.51 4.14 -12.22
C ALA A 106 5.96 5.51 -12.75
N LEU A 107 6.13 5.65 -14.07
CA LEU A 107 6.45 6.93 -14.71
C LEU A 107 5.30 7.93 -14.65
N LEU A 108 4.04 7.48 -14.80
CA LEU A 108 2.86 8.33 -14.57
C LEU A 108 2.79 8.82 -13.12
N ASP A 109 3.02 7.90 -12.19
CA ASP A 109 2.96 8.18 -10.76
C ASP A 109 4.02 9.21 -10.36
N ALA A 110 5.24 9.10 -10.92
CA ALA A 110 6.33 10.05 -10.71
C ALA A 110 6.05 11.47 -11.23
N ARG A 111 5.20 11.61 -12.26
CA ARG A 111 4.82 12.92 -12.83
C ARG A 111 3.70 13.60 -12.06
N ARG A 112 2.90 12.83 -11.32
CA ARG A 112 1.80 13.33 -10.49
C ARG A 112 1.99 12.86 -9.04
N PRO A 113 3.09 13.25 -8.38
CA PRO A 113 3.42 12.72 -7.04
C PRO A 113 2.44 13.17 -5.95
N GLY A 114 1.62 14.20 -6.21
CA GLY A 114 0.59 14.70 -5.30
C GLY A 114 -0.81 14.11 -5.53
N ASP A 115 -1.00 13.31 -6.59
CA ASP A 115 -2.29 12.69 -6.87
C ASP A 115 -2.67 11.70 -5.76
N PRO A 116 -3.91 11.72 -5.23
CA PRO A 116 -4.27 10.88 -4.11
C PRO A 116 -4.18 9.37 -4.40
N GLU A 117 -4.50 8.94 -5.62
CA GLU A 117 -4.44 7.52 -5.96
C GLU A 117 -2.99 7.04 -6.04
N ASN A 118 -2.12 7.85 -6.66
CA ASN A 118 -0.69 7.58 -6.74
C ASN A 118 -0.04 7.53 -5.36
N LEU A 119 -0.34 8.51 -4.50
CA LEU A 119 0.13 8.54 -3.12
C LEU A 119 -0.33 7.29 -2.35
N LEU A 120 -1.57 6.85 -2.55
CA LEU A 120 -2.11 5.67 -1.86
C LEU A 120 -1.41 4.38 -2.33
N ARG A 121 -1.20 4.23 -3.64
CA ARG A 121 -0.48 3.09 -4.23
C ARG A 121 0.97 3.05 -3.77
N ALA A 122 1.67 4.19 -3.81
CA ALA A 122 3.03 4.32 -3.34
C ALA A 122 3.15 4.00 -1.84
N ALA A 123 2.24 4.51 -1.01
CA ALA A 123 2.23 4.26 0.43
C ALA A 123 2.08 2.76 0.75
N ARG A 124 1.12 2.08 0.09
CA ARG A 124 0.88 0.64 0.29
C ARG A 124 2.05 -0.21 -0.18
N THR A 125 2.66 0.14 -1.32
CA THR A 125 3.84 -0.56 -1.87
C THR A 125 5.03 -0.42 -0.92
N ALA A 126 5.33 0.81 -0.48
CA ALA A 126 6.39 1.07 0.47
C ALA A 126 6.17 0.33 1.80
N LEU A 127 4.92 0.28 2.29
CA LEU A 127 4.56 -0.46 3.51
C LEU A 127 4.73 -1.98 3.35
N ALA A 128 4.34 -2.54 2.20
CA ALA A 128 4.54 -3.94 1.87
C ALA A 128 6.03 -4.30 1.81
N GLU A 129 6.87 -3.41 1.30
CA GLU A 129 8.33 -3.60 1.22
C GLU A 129 9.07 -3.24 2.52
N GLY A 130 8.36 -2.80 3.57
CA GLY A 130 8.96 -2.43 4.86
C GLY A 130 9.66 -1.06 4.86
N ARG A 131 9.51 -0.25 3.81
CA ARG A 131 10.02 1.12 3.67
C ARG A 131 9.13 2.11 4.41
N LEU A 132 9.17 2.06 5.75
CA LEU A 132 8.21 2.75 6.63
C LEU A 132 8.24 4.27 6.50
N ASP A 133 9.41 4.89 6.32
CA ASP A 133 9.54 6.35 6.21
C ASP A 133 8.83 6.88 4.96
N GLU A 134 9.00 6.18 3.83
CA GLU A 134 8.34 6.52 2.57
C GLU A 134 6.83 6.30 2.65
N ALA A 135 6.39 5.18 3.22
CA ALA A 135 4.97 4.90 3.45
C ALA A 135 4.33 5.99 4.31
N ARG A 136 5.03 6.39 5.40
CA ARG A 136 4.59 7.44 6.31
C ARG A 136 4.51 8.80 5.61
N ALA A 137 5.51 9.18 4.82
CA ALA A 137 5.49 10.43 4.07
C ALA A 137 4.27 10.51 3.14
N ALA A 138 3.97 9.43 2.42
CA ALA A 138 2.83 9.36 1.50
C ALA A 138 1.48 9.40 2.25
N PHE A 139 1.29 8.62 3.32
CA PHE A 139 0.07 8.73 4.15
C PHE A 139 -0.08 10.12 4.80
N ASN A 140 1.03 10.79 5.13
CA ASN A 140 1.01 12.14 5.66
C ASN A 140 0.56 13.19 4.64
N ALA A 141 0.93 13.02 3.38
CA ALA A 141 0.42 13.85 2.30
C ALA A 141 -1.09 13.64 2.13
N LEU A 142 -1.56 12.38 2.21
CA LEU A 142 -2.98 12.04 2.08
C LEU A 142 -3.85 12.54 3.23
N ARG A 143 -3.39 12.44 4.49
CA ARG A 143 -4.21 12.83 5.66
C ARG A 143 -4.57 14.32 5.70
N ARG A 144 -3.87 15.17 4.94
CA ARG A 144 -4.18 16.61 4.81
C ARG A 144 -5.44 16.85 3.97
N ARG A 145 -5.92 15.85 3.24
CA ARG A 145 -7.14 15.91 2.44
C ARG A 145 -8.36 15.70 3.35
N ARG A 146 -9.48 16.34 3.02
CA ARG A 146 -10.75 16.18 3.75
C ARG A 146 -11.45 14.88 3.33
N GLY A 147 -12.32 14.37 4.20
CA GLY A 147 -13.18 13.20 3.92
C GLY A 147 -12.52 11.86 4.26
N ASP A 148 -13.13 10.79 3.77
CA ASP A 148 -12.79 9.41 4.16
C ASP A 148 -11.36 9.02 3.81
N LEU A 149 -10.83 9.51 2.69
CA LEU A 149 -9.45 9.23 2.29
C LEU A 149 -8.44 9.77 3.32
N GLY A 150 -8.67 10.99 3.83
CA GLY A 150 -7.79 11.57 4.85
C GLY A 150 -7.83 10.78 6.15
N MET A 151 -9.03 10.34 6.56
CA MET A 151 -9.22 9.49 7.75
C MET A 151 -8.59 8.11 7.58
N ALA A 152 -8.75 7.46 6.43
CA ALA A 152 -8.14 6.18 6.12
C ALA A 152 -6.60 6.28 6.15
N ALA A 153 -6.04 7.34 5.57
CA ALA A 153 -4.61 7.62 5.61
C ALA A 153 -4.11 7.89 7.04
N GLN A 154 -4.91 8.54 7.89
CA GLN A 154 -4.58 8.73 9.29
C GLN A 154 -4.46 7.37 10.02
N TYR A 155 -5.45 6.48 9.85
CA TYR A 155 -5.39 5.13 10.43
C TYR A 155 -4.17 4.35 9.95
N ALA A 156 -3.88 4.38 8.65
CA ALA A 156 -2.70 3.73 8.08
C ALA A 156 -1.39 4.29 8.65
N ALA A 157 -1.27 5.61 8.83
CA ALA A 157 -0.09 6.20 9.47
C ALA A 157 0.09 5.74 10.93
N MET A 158 -1.00 5.51 11.66
CA MET A 158 -0.96 4.98 13.03
C MET A 158 -0.59 3.48 13.07
N VAL A 159 -0.90 2.70 12.02
CA VAL A 159 -0.37 1.35 11.87
C VAL A 159 1.16 1.36 11.81
N ILE A 160 1.77 2.33 11.12
CA ILE A 160 3.24 2.47 11.09
C ILE A 160 3.79 2.72 12.51
N ASP A 161 3.08 3.52 13.32
CA ASP A 161 3.48 3.73 14.73
C ASP A 161 3.45 2.42 15.53
N ARG A 162 2.47 1.53 15.28
CA ARG A 162 2.42 0.20 15.91
C ARG A 162 3.60 -0.67 15.49
N ILE A 163 3.89 -0.71 14.20
CA ILE A 163 5.04 -1.45 13.65
C ILE A 163 6.35 -0.99 14.28
N GLU A 164 6.56 0.32 14.38
CA GLU A 164 7.76 0.87 15.01
C GLU A 164 7.83 0.57 16.52
N GLU A 165 6.71 0.49 17.22
CA GLU A 165 6.67 0.10 18.63
C GLU A 165 7.09 -1.35 18.85
N VAL A 166 6.64 -2.26 17.98
CA VAL A 166 7.08 -3.66 17.94
C VAL A 166 8.59 -3.73 17.68
N ARG A 167 9.09 -3.00 16.68
CA ARG A 167 10.53 -2.95 16.36
C ARG A 167 11.39 -2.37 17.49
N LYS A 168 10.90 -1.37 18.21
CA LYS A 168 11.58 -0.82 19.40
C LYS A 168 11.69 -1.84 20.54
N ALA A 169 10.87 -2.89 20.52
CA ALA A 169 10.95 -3.99 21.45
C ALA A 169 11.82 -5.16 20.95
N ASP A 170 12.57 -4.97 19.87
CA ASP A 170 13.43 -5.98 19.23
C ASP A 170 12.62 -7.19 18.70
N LEU A 171 11.43 -6.90 18.16
CA LEU A 171 10.55 -7.84 17.50
C LEU A 171 10.19 -7.34 16.11
N GLU A 172 9.77 -8.24 15.22
CA GLU A 172 9.16 -7.86 13.94
C GLU A 172 7.64 -8.06 13.98
N PRO A 173 6.86 -7.27 13.21
CA PRO A 173 5.46 -7.58 12.98
C PRO A 173 5.32 -8.98 12.40
N ALA A 174 4.34 -9.73 12.88
CA ALA A 174 4.15 -11.10 12.41
C ALA A 174 3.85 -11.15 10.90
N THR A 175 4.37 -12.17 10.24
CA THR A 175 4.07 -12.49 8.83
C THR A 175 3.11 -13.68 8.69
N SER A 176 2.80 -14.32 9.81
CA SER A 176 1.90 -15.47 9.93
C SER A 176 1.17 -15.44 11.26
N LEU A 177 -0.01 -16.06 11.33
CA LEU A 177 -0.75 -16.32 12.55
C LEU A 177 0.00 -17.33 13.44
N ALA A 178 -0.46 -17.50 14.68
CA ALA A 178 0.13 -18.45 15.64
C ALA A 178 0.09 -19.92 15.17
N ASP A 179 -0.86 -20.27 14.30
CA ASP A 179 -0.97 -21.60 13.68
C ASP A 179 -0.07 -21.79 12.44
N GLY A 180 0.69 -20.76 12.06
CA GLY A 180 1.58 -20.76 10.90
C GLY A 180 0.95 -20.24 9.61
N THR A 181 -0.36 -19.97 9.58
CA THR A 181 -1.04 -19.45 8.39
C THR A 181 -0.44 -18.10 7.97
N PRO A 182 0.10 -17.95 6.75
CA PRO A 182 0.62 -16.67 6.28
C PRO A 182 -0.46 -15.59 6.34
N LEU A 183 -0.14 -14.40 6.85
CA LEU A 183 -1.14 -13.32 6.93
C LEU A 183 -1.69 -12.96 5.55
N ALA A 184 -0.85 -13.07 4.51
CA ALA A 184 -1.21 -12.90 3.10
C ALA A 184 -2.31 -13.86 2.60
N GLU A 185 -2.53 -14.98 3.29
CA GLU A 185 -3.49 -16.03 2.94
C GLU A 185 -4.70 -16.06 3.87
N VAL A 186 -4.75 -15.19 4.89
CA VAL A 186 -5.91 -15.09 5.77
C VAL A 186 -7.09 -14.48 5.00
N ASP A 187 -8.16 -15.27 4.83
CA ASP A 187 -9.39 -14.86 4.16
C ASP A 187 -10.21 -13.84 5.00
N ASP A 188 -10.55 -14.19 6.25
CA ASP A 188 -11.26 -13.30 7.18
C ASP A 188 -10.28 -12.47 8.03
N LEU A 189 -9.63 -11.51 7.37
CA LEU A 189 -8.68 -10.62 8.05
C LEU A 189 -9.34 -9.75 9.13
N ALA A 190 -10.62 -9.39 8.95
CA ALA A 190 -11.38 -8.61 9.93
C ALA A 190 -11.66 -9.44 11.20
N GLY A 191 -12.01 -10.71 11.04
CA GLY A 191 -12.16 -11.68 12.13
C GLY A 191 -10.86 -11.88 12.90
N ALA A 192 -9.76 -12.16 12.20
CA ALA A 192 -8.45 -12.33 12.81
C ALA A 192 -8.00 -11.10 13.62
N LEU A 193 -8.25 -9.89 13.10
CA LEU A 193 -8.01 -8.64 13.84
C LEU A 193 -8.85 -8.53 15.12
N ARG A 194 -10.14 -8.89 15.07
CA ARG A 194 -11.02 -8.87 16.26
C ARG A 194 -10.56 -9.86 17.32
N GLU A 195 -10.22 -11.07 16.92
CA GLU A 195 -9.74 -12.11 17.84
C GLU A 195 -8.41 -11.72 18.49
N THR A 196 -7.46 -11.24 17.68
CA THR A 196 -6.16 -10.77 18.18
C THR A 196 -6.33 -9.56 19.09
N ALA A 197 -7.26 -8.65 18.77
CA ALA A 197 -7.59 -7.53 19.65
C ALA A 197 -8.20 -7.97 20.99
N ALA A 198 -9.05 -9.00 21.01
CA ALA A 198 -9.58 -9.56 22.25
C ALA A 198 -8.45 -10.14 23.13
N ARG A 199 -7.52 -10.89 22.53
CA ARG A 199 -6.29 -11.35 23.20
C ARG A 199 -5.44 -10.20 23.72
N ALA A 200 -5.32 -9.11 22.95
CA ALA A 200 -4.58 -7.92 23.36
C ALA A 200 -5.20 -7.27 24.60
N PHE A 201 -6.52 -7.11 24.64
CA PHE A 201 -7.20 -6.57 25.81
C PHE A 201 -7.06 -7.47 27.04
N ALA A 202 -7.08 -8.79 26.86
CA ALA A 202 -6.79 -9.74 27.94
C ALA A 202 -5.34 -9.59 28.46
N ALA A 203 -4.35 -9.45 27.56
CA ALA A 203 -2.96 -9.21 27.94
C ALA A 203 -2.77 -7.87 28.66
N LEU A 204 -3.53 -6.83 28.29
CA LEU A 204 -3.56 -5.54 28.99
C LEU A 204 -4.14 -5.65 30.42
N ASP A 205 -4.88 -6.71 30.70
CA ASP A 205 -5.40 -7.05 32.03
C ASP A 205 -4.47 -7.96 32.85
N GLY A 206 -3.31 -8.31 32.28
CA GLY A 206 -2.29 -9.11 32.95
C GLY A 206 -1.76 -8.51 34.25
N GLU A 207 -0.92 -9.32 34.91
CA GLU A 207 -0.32 -9.00 36.20
C GLU A 207 0.52 -7.71 36.13
N ALA A 208 0.32 -6.83 37.12
CA ALA A 208 1.04 -5.58 37.27
C ALA A 208 1.95 -5.62 38.49
N VAL A 209 3.17 -5.10 38.34
CA VAL A 209 4.13 -4.89 39.42
C VAL A 209 4.33 -3.40 39.68
N GLU A 210 4.50 -3.04 40.96
CA GLU A 210 4.83 -1.67 41.33
C GLU A 210 6.31 -1.40 41.09
N LYS A 211 6.60 -0.28 40.40
CA LYS A 211 7.97 0.24 40.29
C LYS A 211 8.03 1.68 40.78
N PRO A 212 9.08 2.06 41.53
CA PRO A 212 9.25 3.45 41.96
C PRO A 212 9.37 4.39 40.75
N ARG A 213 8.74 5.56 40.84
CA ARG A 213 8.88 6.61 39.82
C ARG A 213 10.26 7.28 39.98
N LYS A 214 11.03 7.37 38.88
CA LYS A 214 12.40 7.93 38.91
C LYS A 214 12.48 9.43 39.28
N LYS A 215 11.41 10.20 39.06
CA LYS A 215 11.41 11.68 39.22
C LYS A 215 10.24 12.21 40.06
N ALA A 216 9.46 11.35 40.71
CA ALA A 216 8.29 11.75 41.47
C ALA A 216 8.09 10.80 42.66
N LYS A 217 7.45 11.29 43.73
CA LYS A 217 7.03 10.44 44.85
C LYS A 217 5.95 9.46 44.36
N GLY A 218 6.04 8.20 44.79
CA GLY A 218 5.07 7.16 44.51
C GLY A 218 5.53 6.09 43.51
N VAL A 219 4.62 5.17 43.23
CA VAL A 219 4.84 4.02 42.35
C VAL A 219 4.12 4.20 41.02
N ARG A 220 4.57 3.47 40.00
CA ARG A 220 3.83 3.24 38.77
C ARG A 220 3.59 1.76 38.59
N LEU A 221 2.43 1.40 38.05
CA LEU A 221 2.12 0.03 37.68
C LEU A 221 2.70 -0.25 36.29
N VAL A 222 3.47 -1.32 36.18
CA VAL A 222 4.03 -1.81 34.91
C VAL A 222 3.72 -3.30 34.78
N PRO A 223 3.67 -3.87 33.57
CA PRO A 223 3.44 -5.31 33.43
C PRO A 223 4.55 -6.11 34.11
N SER A 224 4.18 -7.27 34.69
CA SER A 224 5.15 -8.28 35.12
C SER A 224 5.96 -8.79 33.92
N ALA A 225 7.05 -9.53 34.16
CA ALA A 225 7.88 -10.04 33.07
C ALA A 225 7.09 -10.94 32.11
N GLN A 226 6.23 -11.80 32.65
CA GLN A 226 5.34 -12.67 31.88
C GLN A 226 4.29 -11.86 31.11
N ALA A 227 3.54 -10.99 31.80
CA ALA A 227 2.53 -10.16 31.16
C ALA A 227 3.13 -9.27 30.06
N ARG A 228 4.36 -8.77 30.25
CA ARG A 228 5.07 -8.00 29.23
C ARG A 228 5.40 -8.84 28.00
N ARG A 229 5.85 -10.08 28.19
CA ARG A 229 6.16 -11.00 27.07
C ARG A 229 4.90 -11.30 26.27
N GLU A 230 3.80 -11.64 26.94
CA GLU A 230 2.51 -11.90 26.30
C GLU A 230 2.01 -10.67 25.53
N LEU A 231 2.08 -9.48 26.15
CA LEU A 231 1.68 -8.24 25.52
C LEU A 231 2.46 -7.96 24.23
N LEU A 232 3.79 -8.14 24.25
CA LEU A 232 4.65 -7.90 23.10
C LEU A 232 4.39 -8.88 21.95
N LEU A 233 4.16 -10.17 22.25
CA LEU A 233 3.84 -11.17 21.23
C LEU A 233 2.51 -10.86 20.53
N VAL A 234 1.48 -10.52 21.30
CA VAL A 234 0.17 -10.15 20.73
C VAL A 234 0.26 -8.82 19.98
N GLU A 235 1.09 -7.87 20.43
CA GLU A 235 1.31 -6.61 19.72
C GLU A 235 1.97 -6.83 18.36
N ALA A 236 2.95 -7.74 18.27
CA ALA A 236 3.60 -8.12 17.02
C ALA A 236 2.62 -8.77 16.02
N GLU A 237 1.77 -9.69 16.50
CA GLU A 237 0.71 -10.33 15.69
C GLU A 237 -0.31 -9.29 15.19
N PHE A 238 -0.79 -8.43 16.10
CA PHE A 238 -1.74 -7.37 15.76
C PHE A 238 -1.16 -6.38 14.75
N ALA A 239 0.10 -5.95 14.93
CA ALA A 239 0.78 -5.06 13.99
C ALA A 239 0.95 -5.69 12.60
N GLY A 240 1.22 -6.99 12.54
CA GLY A 240 1.29 -7.76 11.30
C GLY A 240 -0.05 -7.75 10.55
N LEU A 241 -1.14 -8.06 11.25
CA LEU A 241 -2.50 -8.06 10.70
C LEU A 241 -2.94 -6.66 10.23
N LEU A 242 -2.63 -5.63 11.01
CA LEU A 242 -2.90 -4.24 10.62
C LEU A 242 -2.13 -3.84 9.37
N ARG A 243 -0.84 -4.22 9.27
CA ARG A 243 -0.01 -3.98 8.08
C ARG A 243 -0.66 -4.60 6.85
N GLU A 244 -1.03 -5.87 6.95
CA GLU A 244 -1.67 -6.61 5.86
C GLU A 244 -2.99 -5.96 5.43
N ALA A 245 -3.81 -5.53 6.40
CA ALA A 245 -5.07 -4.84 6.13
C ALA A 245 -4.85 -3.53 5.35
N VAL A 246 -3.83 -2.75 5.71
CA VAL A 246 -3.50 -1.51 4.98
C VAL A 246 -3.01 -1.80 3.57
N VAL A 247 -2.15 -2.82 3.39
CA VAL A 247 -1.62 -3.24 2.08
C VAL A 247 -2.75 -3.67 1.14
N ARG A 248 -3.74 -4.44 1.63
CA ARG A 248 -4.94 -4.83 0.87
C ARG A 248 -5.96 -3.71 0.67
N GLY A 249 -5.77 -2.59 1.36
CA GLY A 249 -6.69 -1.46 1.28
C GLY A 249 -8.02 -1.67 2.00
N ALA A 250 -8.02 -2.45 3.07
CA ALA A 250 -9.18 -2.67 3.91
C ALA A 250 -9.71 -1.36 4.53
N PRO A 251 -11.03 -1.27 4.82
CA PRO A 251 -11.64 -0.12 5.48
C PRO A 251 -11.34 -0.12 6.99
N LEU A 252 -10.05 0.00 7.34
CA LEU A 252 -9.54 -0.26 8.69
C LEU A 252 -10.23 0.57 9.80
N ARG A 253 -10.63 1.81 9.50
CA ARG A 253 -11.39 2.65 10.44
C ARG A 253 -12.71 1.99 10.83
N GLU A 254 -13.47 1.51 9.85
CA GLU A 254 -14.77 0.88 10.08
C GLU A 254 -14.59 -0.40 10.90
N TRP A 255 -13.65 -1.25 10.50
CA TRP A 255 -13.36 -2.48 11.24
C TRP A 255 -12.92 -2.21 12.68
N ALA A 256 -12.10 -1.18 12.91
CA ALA A 256 -11.62 -0.82 14.24
C ALA A 256 -12.70 -0.26 15.14
N VAL A 257 -13.65 0.49 14.59
CA VAL A 257 -14.81 0.99 15.36
C VAL A 257 -15.76 -0.16 15.68
N GLN A 258 -16.17 -0.94 14.67
CA GLN A 258 -17.10 -2.06 14.86
C GLN A 258 -16.52 -3.15 15.76
N GLY A 259 -15.23 -3.44 15.63
CA GLY A 259 -14.51 -4.43 16.44
C GLY A 259 -14.07 -3.91 17.81
N GLY A 260 -14.31 -2.64 18.15
CA GLY A 260 -13.97 -2.08 19.46
C GLY A 260 -12.46 -1.95 19.75
N TYR A 261 -11.60 -2.09 18.74
CA TYR A 261 -10.14 -2.11 18.89
C TYR A 261 -9.44 -0.83 18.42
N ALA A 262 -10.19 0.21 18.05
CA ALA A 262 -9.62 1.52 17.75
C ALA A 262 -8.61 2.02 18.82
N PRO A 263 -8.84 1.87 20.14
CA PRO A 263 -7.84 2.28 21.14
C PRO A 263 -6.48 1.60 20.98
N LEU A 264 -6.44 0.34 20.51
CA LEU A 264 -5.19 -0.40 20.29
C LEU A 264 -4.38 0.16 19.11
N ILE A 265 -5.02 0.90 18.20
CA ILE A 265 -4.36 1.61 17.09
C ILE A 265 -3.89 3.00 17.53
N HIS A 266 -4.75 3.74 18.25
CA HIS A 266 -4.52 5.16 18.60
C HIS A 266 -3.58 5.36 19.79
N HIS A 267 -3.37 4.35 20.62
CA HIS A 267 -2.67 4.50 21.89
C HIS A 267 -1.58 3.46 22.08
N ARG A 268 -0.47 3.90 22.69
CA ARG A 268 0.59 3.00 23.15
C ARG A 268 0.02 1.97 24.11
N TRP A 269 0.33 0.70 23.89
CA TRP A 269 -0.17 -0.38 24.73
C TRP A 269 0.33 -0.29 26.16
N THR A 270 1.55 0.20 26.38
CA THR A 270 2.08 0.51 27.71
C THR A 270 1.25 1.55 28.47
N LYS A 271 0.70 2.55 27.77
CA LYS A 271 -0.20 3.56 28.35
C LYS A 271 -1.54 2.93 28.70
N LEU A 272 -2.12 2.16 27.78
CA LEU A 272 -3.38 1.44 28.01
C LEU A 272 -3.27 0.48 29.20
N PHE A 273 -2.16 -0.25 29.29
CA PHE A 273 -1.88 -1.16 30.41
C PHE A 273 -1.91 -0.40 31.73
N ALA A 274 -1.14 0.69 31.84
CA ALA A 274 -1.04 1.47 33.06
C ALA A 274 -2.41 2.01 33.51
N GLN A 275 -3.19 2.57 32.58
CA GLN A 275 -4.54 3.08 32.86
C GLN A 275 -5.48 1.99 33.37
N ARG A 276 -5.47 0.81 32.74
CA ARG A 276 -6.31 -0.32 33.16
C ARG A 276 -5.86 -0.88 34.50
N ALA A 277 -4.55 -1.01 34.73
CA ALA A 277 -3.99 -1.48 35.99
C ALA A 277 -4.35 -0.54 37.16
N GLU A 278 -4.28 0.78 36.95
CA GLU A 278 -4.71 1.78 37.93
C GLU A 278 -6.21 1.67 38.23
N LYS A 279 -7.05 1.50 37.20
CA LYS A 279 -8.50 1.27 37.37
C LYS A 279 -8.78 0.00 38.18
N ARG A 280 -8.08 -1.11 37.90
CA ARG A 280 -8.21 -2.37 38.68
C ARG A 280 -7.80 -2.19 40.14
N ARG A 281 -6.70 -1.46 40.39
CA ARG A 281 -6.24 -1.13 41.75
C ARG A 281 -7.29 -0.29 42.50
N ALA A 282 -7.83 0.74 41.86
CA ALA A 282 -8.86 1.59 42.46
C ALA A 282 -10.14 0.79 42.80
N ALA A 283 -10.58 -0.10 41.91
CA ALA A 283 -11.73 -0.97 42.14
C ALA A 283 -11.50 -1.94 43.32
N LYS A 284 -10.28 -2.46 43.50
CA LYS A 284 -9.93 -3.31 44.65
C LYS A 284 -9.83 -2.53 45.98
N ALA A 285 -9.51 -1.22 45.91
CA ALA A 285 -9.39 -0.36 47.07
C ALA A 285 -10.72 0.28 47.50
N ALA A 286 -11.73 0.28 46.63
CA ALA A 286 -13.07 0.72 46.99
C ALA A 286 -13.64 -0.27 48.03
N PRO A 287 -14.05 0.20 49.24
CA PRO A 287 -14.66 -0.67 50.23
C PRO A 287 -15.90 -1.33 49.64
N ALA A 288 -16.18 -2.58 50.04
CA ALA A 288 -17.39 -3.33 49.69
C ALA A 288 -18.64 -2.72 50.36
N ALA A 289 -18.89 -1.44 50.11
CA ALA A 289 -19.85 -0.58 50.79
C ALA A 289 -21.32 -0.85 50.38
N GLY A 290 -21.65 -2.10 50.03
CA GLY A 290 -23.00 -2.52 49.64
C GLY A 290 -23.42 -3.87 50.24
N ALA A 291 -22.69 -4.41 51.22
CA ALA A 291 -23.03 -5.68 51.87
C ALA A 291 -23.40 -5.51 53.37
N ALA A 292 -23.85 -4.31 53.76
CA ALA A 292 -24.35 -4.04 55.10
C ALA A 292 -25.62 -3.18 54.98
N ASP A 293 -26.73 -3.83 54.64
CA ASP A 293 -28.11 -3.48 55.00
C ASP A 293 -29.00 -4.65 54.51
N GLU A 294 -29.00 -5.74 55.29
CA GLU A 294 -30.09 -6.73 55.39
C GLU A 294 -30.60 -6.73 56.83
#